data_AF-A0A443QY68-F1
#
_entry.id   AF-A0A443QY68-F1
#
_cell.length_a   1.000
_cell.length_b   1.000
_cell.length_c   1.000
_cell.angle_alpha   90.00
_cell.angle_beta   90.00
_cell.angle_gamma   90.00
#
_symmetry.space_group_name_H-M   'P 1'
#
loop_
_entity.id
_entity.type
_entity.pdbx_description
1 polymer ?
#
loop_
_entity_poly.entity_id
_entity_poly.type
_entity_poly.pdbx_seq_one_letter_code
_entity_poly.pdbx_strand_id
1 'polypeptide(L)'
;GIRVISKTKYFIWENGEVFDYENWATTEPNMDINANCISYRNGQWFASKCDEKFSVICEKTMASSKYMESESGSSLINKLANEMNTARDSLKAVNEQIKAYKERDNRLTKILSDIHDGKLFIRAKETNMENEHAKRTKRALSTLPLKNQESLKKDIVSLQHTITTLLFLNVSLIVTISVVVIRKWK
;
A
#
# COMPACT_ATOMS: atom_id res chain seq x y z
N GLY A 1 8.43 31.17 12.21
CA GLY A 1 8.20 30.03 11.29
C GLY A 1 7.61 28.86 12.04
N ILE A 2 6.68 28.14 11.42
CA ILE A 2 5.85 27.09 12.04
C ILE A 2 5.91 25.81 11.19
N ARG A 3 6.06 24.65 11.83
CA ARG A 3 5.97 23.34 11.19
C ARG A 3 4.49 22.99 10.95
N VAL A 4 4.10 22.86 9.69
CA VAL A 4 2.71 22.54 9.31
C VAL A 4 2.44 21.05 9.50
N ILE A 5 3.47 20.25 9.31
CA ILE A 5 3.39 18.79 9.27
C ILE A 5 4.27 18.20 10.37
N SER A 6 3.64 17.59 11.37
CA SER A 6 4.31 16.93 12.48
C SER A 6 5.34 15.90 11.99
N LYS A 7 6.54 15.90 12.61
CA LYS A 7 7.66 15.01 12.30
C LYS A 7 8.21 15.09 10.86
N THR A 8 8.13 16.25 10.22
CA THR A 8 8.77 16.48 8.90
C THR A 8 9.51 17.80 8.85
N LYS A 9 10.24 18.07 7.76
CA LYS A 9 10.94 19.32 7.56
C LYS A 9 10.08 20.41 6.88
N TYR A 10 8.75 20.25 6.83
CA TYR A 10 7.87 21.22 6.19
C TYR A 10 7.50 22.35 7.15
N PHE A 11 8.17 23.49 6.98
CA PHE A 11 7.93 24.74 7.69
C PHE A 11 7.37 25.82 6.76
N ILE A 12 6.64 26.77 7.34
CA ILE A 12 6.15 27.97 6.67
C ILE A 12 6.40 29.21 7.54
N TRP A 13 6.37 30.38 6.91
CA TRP A 13 6.31 31.65 7.63
C TRP A 13 4.88 32.00 8.01
N GLU A 14 4.71 32.62 9.18
CA GLU A 14 3.38 32.98 9.70
C GLU A 14 2.75 34.17 8.96
N ASN A 15 3.59 34.95 8.28
CA ASN A 15 3.20 36.09 7.45
C ASN A 15 2.79 35.68 6.02
N GLY A 16 2.82 34.38 5.70
CA GLY A 16 2.47 33.85 4.38
C GLY A 16 3.56 33.98 3.31
N GLU A 17 4.75 34.46 3.67
CA GLU A 17 5.89 34.50 2.75
C GLU A 17 6.39 33.10 2.40
N VAL A 18 7.05 33.00 1.24
CA VAL A 18 7.60 31.73 0.75
C VAL A 18 8.72 31.28 1.68
N PHE A 19 8.72 29.99 2.05
CA PHE A 19 9.78 29.38 2.84
C PHE A 19 10.83 28.76 1.91
N ASP A 20 11.71 29.59 1.34
CA ASP A 20 12.73 29.19 0.35
C ASP A 20 14.18 29.35 0.83
N TYR A 21 14.41 30.14 1.88
CA TYR A 21 15.69 30.22 2.59
C TYR A 21 15.67 29.36 3.86
N GLU A 22 16.74 28.60 4.08
CA GLU A 22 16.91 27.76 5.26
C GLU A 22 18.31 27.92 5.86
N ASN A 23 18.40 28.12 7.18
CA ASN A 23 19.67 28.22 7.90
C ASN A 23 19.70 27.39 9.19
N TRP A 24 19.33 26.11 9.07
CA TRP A 24 19.30 25.18 10.20
C TRP A 24 20.70 24.91 10.78
N ALA A 25 20.75 24.73 12.10
CA ALA A 25 21.92 24.21 12.76
C ALA A 25 22.23 22.77 12.30
N THR A 26 23.43 22.30 12.59
CA THR A 26 23.77 20.90 12.32
C THR A 26 22.80 19.99 13.06
N THR A 27 22.29 18.96 12.37
CA THR A 27 21.24 18.02 12.85
C THR A 27 19.81 18.57 12.96
N GLU A 28 19.58 19.84 12.63
CA GLU A 28 18.25 20.45 12.58
C GLU A 28 17.67 20.47 11.14
N PRO A 29 16.34 20.62 10.98
CA PRO A 29 15.34 20.53 12.03
C PRO A 29 15.20 19.09 12.52
N ASN A 30 15.19 18.90 13.85
CA ASN A 30 14.86 17.62 14.46
C ASN A 30 13.40 17.24 14.15
N MET A 31 13.02 15.97 14.33
CA MET A 31 11.65 15.48 14.04
C MET A 31 10.87 15.19 15.32
N ASP A 32 11.16 15.91 16.42
CA ASP A 32 10.34 15.85 17.62
C ASP A 32 8.91 16.34 17.27
N ILE A 33 7.91 15.61 17.78
CA ILE A 33 6.49 15.89 17.55
C ILE A 33 6.06 17.24 18.14
N ASN A 34 6.76 17.71 19.17
CA ASN A 34 6.43 18.96 19.84
C ASN A 34 7.26 20.15 19.33
N ALA A 35 8.33 19.89 18.55
CA ALA A 35 9.25 20.91 18.07
C ALA A 35 8.73 21.58 16.77
N ASN A 36 7.61 22.30 16.88
CA ASN A 36 6.91 22.86 15.73
C ASN A 36 7.20 24.34 15.48
N CYS A 37 8.03 24.99 16.30
CA CYS A 37 8.40 26.39 16.13
C CYS A 37 9.90 26.54 15.84
N ILE A 38 10.26 27.59 15.10
CA ILE A 38 11.66 27.92 14.83
C ILE A 38 12.18 28.83 15.94
N SER A 39 13.27 28.42 16.59
CA SER A 39 14.08 29.31 17.42
C SER A 39 15.41 29.62 16.75
N TYR A 40 16.02 30.73 17.14
CA TYR A 40 17.28 31.22 16.59
C TYR A 40 18.34 31.29 17.68
N ARG A 41 19.54 30.75 17.39
CA ARG A 41 20.70 30.85 18.27
C ARG A 41 21.98 30.90 17.44
N ASN A 42 22.83 31.90 17.71
CA ASN A 42 24.15 32.04 17.08
C ASN A 42 24.15 31.95 15.54
N GLY A 43 23.21 32.64 14.89
CA GLY A 43 23.11 32.63 13.42
C GLY A 43 22.25 31.50 12.86
N GLN A 44 21.97 30.45 13.64
CA GLN A 44 21.37 29.22 13.13
C GLN A 44 19.98 28.96 13.71
N TRP A 45 19.18 28.19 12.98
CA TRP A 45 17.81 27.82 13.34
C TRP A 45 17.73 26.45 14.00
N PHE A 46 16.83 26.32 14.97
CA PHE A 46 16.54 25.09 15.68
C PHE A 46 15.04 24.85 15.69
N ALA A 47 14.62 23.59 15.59
CA ALA A 47 13.24 23.23 15.86
C ALA A 47 13.04 23.12 17.38
N SER A 48 12.17 23.96 17.91
CA SER A 48 11.88 24.08 19.34
C SER A 48 10.39 23.98 19.61
N LYS A 49 10.03 23.69 20.87
CA LYS A 49 8.63 23.68 21.26
C LYS A 49 8.06 25.09 21.26
N CYS A 50 6.81 25.22 20.84
CA CYS A 50 6.16 26.53 20.71
C CYS A 50 5.81 27.18 22.07
N ASP A 51 5.74 26.40 23.14
CA ASP A 51 5.45 26.85 24.51
C ASP A 51 6.71 27.25 25.30
N GLU A 52 7.90 27.04 24.73
CA GLU A 52 9.15 27.53 25.31
C GLU A 52 9.22 29.06 25.25
N LYS A 53 9.75 29.67 26.31
CA LYS A 53 9.86 31.12 26.42
C LYS A 53 11.14 31.62 25.77
N PHE A 54 10.99 32.43 24.73
CA PHE A 54 12.09 33.08 24.02
C PHE A 54 11.87 34.59 23.93
N SER A 55 12.96 35.34 23.75
CA SER A 55 12.88 36.67 23.15
C SER A 55 12.51 36.53 21.68
N VAL A 56 11.67 37.44 21.17
CA VAL A 56 11.16 37.40 19.80
C VAL A 56 11.74 38.51 18.95
N ILE A 57 11.88 38.24 17.66
CA ILE A 57 12.25 39.25 16.65
C ILE A 57 10.99 39.53 15.85
N CYS A 58 10.61 40.81 15.75
CA CYS A 58 9.45 41.23 14.96
C CYS A 58 9.92 41.81 13.63
N GLU A 59 9.22 41.45 12.56
CA GLU A 59 9.41 42.02 11.24
C GLU A 59 8.13 42.74 10.81
N LYS A 60 8.28 43.91 10.19
CA LYS A 60 7.18 44.65 9.57
C LYS A 60 7.54 45.03 8.15
N THR A 61 6.80 44.49 7.20
CA THR A 61 6.87 44.84 5.79
C THR A 61 5.50 45.36 5.32
N MET A 62 5.45 46.05 4.19
CA MET A 62 4.17 46.49 3.61
C MET A 62 3.29 45.30 3.21
N ALA A 63 3.91 44.20 2.77
CA ALA A 63 3.23 42.95 2.44
C ALA A 63 2.70 42.24 3.69
N SER A 64 3.50 42.15 4.76
CA SER A 64 3.06 41.55 6.02
C SER A 64 1.96 42.37 6.70
N SER A 65 1.98 43.70 6.61
CA SER A 65 0.88 44.56 7.12
C SER A 65 -0.46 44.19 6.48
N LYS A 66 -0.51 44.05 5.15
CA LYS A 66 -1.74 43.69 4.44
C LYS A 66 -2.25 42.29 4.80
N TYR A 67 -1.34 41.33 5.02
CA TYR A 67 -1.69 39.98 5.43
C TYR A 67 -2.20 39.93 6.88
N MET A 68 -1.54 40.66 7.79
CA MET A 68 -1.90 40.73 9.20
C MET A 68 -3.16 41.57 9.47
N GLU A 69 -3.48 42.53 8.60
CA GLU A 69 -4.75 43.28 8.63
C GLU A 69 -5.95 42.41 8.24
N SER A 70 -5.71 41.25 7.61
CA SER A 70 -6.73 40.22 7.50
C SER A 70 -6.73 39.40 8.79
N GLU A 71 -7.85 39.40 9.50
CA GLU A 71 -8.13 38.62 10.73
C GLU A 71 -7.93 37.09 10.57
N SER A 72 -7.55 36.67 9.35
CA SER A 72 -7.51 35.29 8.87
C SER A 72 -6.13 34.63 8.96
N GLY A 73 -5.02 35.38 8.95
CA GLY A 73 -3.68 34.80 8.76
C GLY A 73 -3.32 33.66 9.72
N SER A 74 -3.32 33.91 11.04
CA SER A 74 -2.98 32.88 12.04
C SER A 74 -4.03 31.77 12.14
N SER A 75 -5.32 32.10 11.95
CA SER A 75 -6.41 31.10 11.96
C SER A 75 -6.30 30.13 10.78
N LEU A 76 -5.98 30.63 9.59
CA LEU A 76 -5.77 29.84 8.37
C LEU A 76 -4.59 28.89 8.52
N ILE A 77 -3.47 29.35 9.09
CA ILE A 77 -2.28 28.52 9.29
C ILE A 77 -2.55 27.39 10.28
N ASN A 78 -3.22 27.68 11.39
CA ASN A 78 -3.61 26.66 12.36
C ASN A 78 -4.57 25.63 11.73
N LYS A 79 -5.54 26.09 10.95
CA LYS A 79 -6.47 25.21 10.21
C LYS A 79 -5.72 24.34 9.20
N LEU A 80 -4.83 24.93 8.42
CA LEU A 80 -4.01 24.22 7.43
C LEU A 80 -3.14 23.15 8.10
N ALA A 81 -2.49 23.47 9.21
CA ALA A 81 -1.70 22.50 9.97
C ALA A 81 -2.58 21.33 10.44
N ASN A 82 -3.76 21.59 10.99
CA ASN A 82 -4.69 20.55 11.43
C ASN A 82 -5.16 19.66 10.27
N GLU A 83 -5.57 20.25 9.15
CA GLU A 83 -6.03 19.52 7.97
C GLU A 83 -4.92 18.67 7.35
N MET A 84 -3.70 19.21 7.24
CA MET A 84 -2.55 18.49 6.70
C MET A 84 -2.06 17.37 7.61
N ASN A 85 -2.19 17.51 8.93
CA ASN A 85 -1.92 16.42 9.87
C ASN A 85 -2.97 15.32 9.77
N THR A 86 -4.24 15.68 9.74
CA THR A 86 -5.35 14.72 9.57
C THR A 86 -5.24 13.94 8.26
N ALA A 87 -4.94 14.63 7.16
CA ALA A 87 -4.79 13.99 5.85
C ALA A 87 -3.65 12.97 5.83
N ARG A 88 -2.51 13.27 6.49
CA ARG A 88 -1.39 12.33 6.60
C ARG A 88 -1.72 11.10 7.42
N ASP A 89 -2.40 11.27 8.54
CA ASP A 89 -2.79 10.15 9.39
C ASP A 89 -3.75 9.22 8.64
N SER A 90 -4.68 9.81 7.89
CA SER A 90 -5.59 9.08 6.99
C SER A 90 -4.83 8.31 5.91
N LEU A 91 -3.85 8.94 5.25
CA LEU A 91 -3.01 8.29 4.25
C LEU A 91 -2.18 7.15 4.83
N LYS A 92 -1.65 7.33 6.05
CA LYS A 92 -0.90 6.28 6.74
C LYS A 92 -1.78 5.08 7.03
N ALA A 93 -3.01 5.30 7.53
CA ALA A 93 -3.96 4.24 7.79
C ALA A 93 -4.33 3.45 6.52
N VAL A 94 -4.56 4.15 5.40
CA VAL A 94 -4.81 3.51 4.10
C VAL A 94 -3.62 2.69 3.65
N ASN A 95 -2.39 3.21 3.79
CA ASN A 95 -1.19 2.48 3.41
C ASN A 95 -0.97 1.19 4.23
N GLU A 96 -1.32 1.22 5.52
CA GLU A 96 -1.29 0.03 6.39
C GLU A 96 -2.32 -1.01 5.94
N GLN A 97 -3.52 -0.59 5.55
CA GLN A 97 -4.52 -1.50 4.97
C GLN A 97 -4.03 -2.12 3.66
N ILE A 98 -3.47 -1.32 2.75
CA ILE A 98 -2.90 -1.81 1.48
C ILE A 98 -1.81 -2.86 1.75
N LYS A 99 -0.94 -2.63 2.74
CA LYS A 99 0.08 -3.60 3.14
C LYS A 99 -0.53 -4.91 3.61
N ALA A 100 -1.60 -4.85 4.40
CA ALA A 100 -2.31 -6.04 4.88
C ALA A 100 -2.95 -6.84 3.72
N TYR A 101 -3.54 -6.16 2.74
CA TYR A 101 -4.08 -6.81 1.53
C TYR A 101 -2.97 -7.49 0.72
N LYS A 102 -1.85 -6.80 0.47
CA LYS A 102 -0.68 -7.36 -0.23
C LYS A 102 -0.15 -8.62 0.45
N GLU A 103 -0.09 -8.63 1.79
CA GLU A 103 0.36 -9.80 2.55
C GLU A 103 -0.62 -10.98 2.41
N ARG A 104 -1.93 -10.73 2.41
CA ARG A 104 -2.95 -11.77 2.18
C ARG A 104 -2.82 -12.34 0.77
N ASP A 105 -2.68 -11.50 -0.24
CA ASP A 105 -2.52 -11.93 -1.63
C ASP A 105 -1.26 -12.79 -1.79
N ASN A 106 -0.12 -12.37 -1.22
CA ASN A 106 1.11 -13.15 -1.22
C ASN A 106 0.94 -14.55 -0.60
N ARG A 107 0.17 -14.66 0.49
CA ARG A 107 -0.15 -15.96 1.11
C ARG A 107 -1.01 -16.83 0.21
N LEU A 108 -2.03 -16.24 -0.42
CA LEU A 108 -2.89 -16.96 -1.36
C LEU A 108 -2.10 -17.46 -2.57
N THR A 109 -1.24 -16.61 -3.16
CA THR A 109 -0.36 -17.00 -4.27
C THR A 109 0.57 -18.15 -3.88
N LYS A 110 1.12 -18.13 -2.66
CA LYS A 110 1.96 -19.23 -2.15
C LYS A 110 1.18 -20.54 -2.03
N ILE A 111 -0.02 -20.51 -1.47
CA ILE A 111 -0.88 -21.70 -1.35
C ILE A 111 -1.21 -22.26 -2.75
N LEU A 112 -1.57 -21.40 -3.70
CA LEU A 112 -1.86 -21.82 -5.06
C LEU A 112 -0.63 -22.44 -5.74
N SER A 113 0.56 -21.89 -5.52
CA SER A 113 1.82 -22.49 -5.98
C SER A 113 2.07 -23.86 -5.35
N ASP A 114 1.86 -24.02 -4.05
CA ASP A 114 2.04 -25.30 -3.35
C ASP A 114 1.03 -26.37 -3.83
N ILE A 115 -0.18 -25.97 -4.22
CA ILE A 115 -1.19 -26.85 -4.84
C ILE A 115 -0.75 -27.24 -6.25
N HIS A 116 -0.32 -26.28 -7.07
CA HIS A 116 0.16 -26.52 -8.43
C HIS A 116 1.35 -27.49 -8.44
N ASP A 117 2.29 -27.31 -7.51
CA ASP A 117 3.47 -28.17 -7.35
C ASP A 117 3.15 -29.54 -6.70
N GLY A 118 1.90 -29.79 -6.31
CA GLY A 118 1.48 -31.03 -5.63
C GLY A 118 2.02 -31.20 -4.20
N LYS A 119 2.71 -30.20 -3.64
CA LYS A 119 3.34 -30.24 -2.30
C LYS A 119 2.32 -30.39 -1.17
N LEU A 120 1.10 -29.86 -1.35
CA LEU A 120 0.04 -29.96 -0.35
C LEU A 120 -0.44 -31.40 -0.13
N PHE A 121 -0.43 -32.22 -1.19
CA PHE A 121 -0.85 -33.63 -1.14
C PHE A 121 0.24 -34.57 -0.60
N ILE A 122 1.51 -34.18 -0.71
CA ILE A 122 2.62 -34.93 -0.10
C ILE A 122 2.61 -34.74 1.44
N ARG A 123 2.31 -33.53 1.92
CA ARG A 123 2.27 -33.22 3.37
C ARG A 123 1.15 -33.96 4.12
N ALA A 124 -0.03 -34.16 3.50
CA ALA A 124 -1.11 -34.97 4.08
C ALA A 124 -0.77 -36.46 4.16
N LYS A 125 0.18 -36.93 3.33
CA LYS A 125 0.70 -38.30 3.37
C LYS A 125 1.69 -38.49 4.53
N GLU A 126 2.41 -37.44 4.94
CA GLU A 126 3.38 -37.47 6.04
C GLU A 126 2.76 -37.35 7.43
N THR A 127 1.71 -36.53 7.61
CA THR A 127 0.98 -36.45 8.90
C THR A 127 0.23 -37.73 9.29
N ASN A 128 0.08 -38.67 8.36
CA ASN A 128 -0.47 -40.01 8.61
C ASN A 128 0.62 -41.08 8.79
N MET A 129 1.92 -40.72 8.89
CA MET A 129 3.02 -41.69 9.04
C MET A 129 3.56 -41.86 10.47
N GLU A 130 3.07 -41.12 11.47
CA GLU A 130 3.51 -41.32 12.87
C GLU A 130 2.69 -42.34 13.68
N ASN A 131 1.64 -42.97 13.13
CA ASN A 131 0.95 -44.08 13.81
C ASN A 131 0.68 -45.29 12.88
N GLU A 132 1.64 -46.23 12.87
CA GLU A 132 1.40 -47.69 12.96
C GLU A 132 0.49 -48.41 11.92
N HIS A 133 0.51 -48.11 10.61
CA HIS A 133 -0.25 -48.94 9.65
C HIS A 133 0.31 -49.21 8.24
N ALA A 134 1.63 -49.29 8.09
CA ALA A 134 2.26 -49.79 6.84
C ALA A 134 2.07 -51.30 6.57
N LYS A 135 1.25 -52.04 7.33
CA LYS A 135 1.02 -53.49 7.12
C LYS A 135 -0.37 -53.90 6.67
N ARG A 136 -1.38 -53.01 6.60
CA ARG A 136 -2.76 -53.41 6.25
C ARG A 136 -3.32 -52.80 4.96
N THR A 137 -2.74 -51.72 4.45
CA THR A 137 -3.20 -51.06 3.20
C THR A 137 -2.44 -51.51 1.95
N LYS A 138 -2.07 -52.80 1.87
CA LYS A 138 -1.82 -53.47 0.56
C LYS A 138 -2.97 -54.40 0.15
N ARG A 139 -3.99 -54.58 1.01
CA ARG A 139 -5.18 -55.41 0.72
C ARG A 139 -6.46 -54.62 0.41
N ALA A 140 -6.47 -53.30 0.52
CA ALA A 140 -7.67 -52.48 0.34
C ALA A 140 -7.73 -51.72 -1.02
N LEU A 141 -6.69 -51.81 -1.86
CA LEU A 141 -6.74 -51.30 -3.25
C LEU A 141 -7.15 -52.38 -4.25
N SER A 142 -7.46 -53.59 -3.79
CA SER A 142 -8.01 -54.69 -4.60
C SER A 142 -9.54 -54.81 -4.50
N THR A 143 -10.23 -53.89 -3.81
CA THR A 143 -11.67 -54.01 -3.53
C THR A 143 -12.52 -52.78 -3.87
N LEU A 144 -12.01 -51.81 -4.63
CA LEU A 144 -12.85 -50.77 -5.26
C LEU A 144 -13.13 -51.13 -6.73
N PRO A 145 -14.38 -51.11 -7.20
CA PRO A 145 -14.70 -51.59 -8.54
C PRO A 145 -14.09 -50.67 -9.61
N LEU A 146 -13.28 -51.26 -10.50
CA LEU A 146 -12.57 -50.63 -11.63
C LEU A 146 -13.46 -49.72 -12.51
N LYS A 147 -14.77 -49.96 -12.52
CA LYS A 147 -15.76 -49.25 -13.35
C LYS A 147 -15.87 -47.74 -13.05
N ASN A 148 -15.65 -47.31 -11.81
CA ASN A 148 -15.79 -45.89 -11.44
C ASN A 148 -14.52 -45.06 -11.72
N GLN A 149 -13.35 -45.68 -11.76
CA GLN A 149 -12.08 -44.99 -12.09
C GLN A 149 -11.97 -44.66 -13.57
N GLU A 150 -12.49 -45.51 -14.46
CA GLU A 150 -12.53 -45.23 -15.90
C GLU A 150 -13.59 -44.17 -16.27
N SER A 151 -14.72 -44.14 -15.58
CA SER A 151 -15.75 -43.10 -15.78
C SER A 151 -15.19 -41.72 -15.44
N LEU A 152 -14.55 -41.59 -14.28
CA LEU A 152 -14.00 -40.32 -13.83
C LEU A 152 -12.89 -39.80 -14.76
N LYS A 153 -12.07 -40.70 -15.31
CA LYS A 153 -11.05 -40.33 -16.31
C LYS A 153 -11.67 -39.83 -17.61
N LYS A 154 -12.76 -40.44 -18.07
CA LYS A 154 -13.48 -39.99 -19.27
C LYS A 154 -14.12 -38.61 -19.08
N ASP A 155 -14.67 -38.34 -17.90
CA ASP A 155 -15.29 -37.05 -17.57
C ASP A 155 -14.25 -35.92 -17.54
N ILE A 156 -13.05 -36.17 -16.99
CA ILE A 156 -11.95 -35.19 -16.97
C ILE A 156 -11.45 -34.89 -18.39
N VAL A 157 -11.29 -35.92 -19.23
CA VAL A 157 -10.86 -35.73 -20.63
C VAL A 157 -11.92 -34.96 -21.42
N SER A 158 -13.21 -35.22 -21.18
CA SER A 158 -14.32 -34.48 -21.78
C SER A 158 -14.30 -33.00 -21.38
N LEU A 159 -14.12 -32.70 -20.09
CA LEU A 159 -14.00 -31.33 -19.57
C LEU A 159 -12.78 -30.58 -20.13
N GLN A 160 -11.64 -31.26 -20.27
CA GLN A 160 -10.48 -30.64 -20.91
C GLN A 160 -10.76 -30.31 -22.38
N HIS A 161 -11.44 -31.21 -23.10
CA HIS A 161 -11.76 -30.98 -24.50
C HIS A 161 -12.77 -29.83 -24.70
N THR A 162 -13.76 -29.69 -23.81
CA THR A 162 -14.73 -28.58 -23.87
C THR A 162 -14.08 -27.23 -23.55
N ILE A 163 -13.19 -27.16 -22.56
CA ILE A 163 -12.44 -25.92 -22.26
C ILE A 163 -11.55 -25.54 -23.45
N THR A 164 -10.87 -26.52 -24.05
CA THR A 164 -9.97 -26.28 -25.18
C THR A 164 -10.76 -25.75 -26.39
N THR A 165 -11.90 -26.36 -26.72
CA THR A 165 -12.76 -25.90 -27.83
C THR A 165 -13.37 -24.52 -27.58
N LEU A 166 -13.78 -24.21 -26.34
CA LEU A 166 -14.24 -22.87 -25.97
C LEU A 166 -13.15 -21.80 -26.15
N LEU A 167 -11.90 -22.10 -25.78
CA LEU A 167 -10.78 -21.18 -25.99
C LEU A 167 -10.51 -20.98 -27.48
N PHE A 168 -10.51 -22.05 -28.28
CA PHE A 168 -10.34 -21.94 -29.73
C PHE A 168 -11.46 -21.13 -30.42
N LEU A 169 -12.72 -21.30 -30.01
CA LEU A 169 -13.84 -20.52 -30.54
C LEU A 169 -13.73 -19.05 -30.18
N ASN A 170 -13.31 -18.72 -28.95
CA ASN A 170 -13.08 -17.33 -28.55
C ASN A 170 -11.95 -16.68 -29.35
N VAL A 171 -10.83 -17.37 -29.56
CA VAL A 171 -9.73 -16.87 -30.39
C VAL A 171 -10.18 -16.67 -31.84
N SER A 172 -10.94 -17.61 -32.40
CA SER A 172 -11.48 -17.51 -33.76
C SER A 172 -12.47 -16.34 -33.90
N LEU A 173 -13.32 -16.10 -32.88
CA LEU A 173 -14.22 -14.96 -32.84
C LEU A 173 -13.45 -13.62 -32.81
N ILE A 174 -12.39 -13.53 -32.00
CA ILE A 174 -11.54 -12.34 -31.94
C ILE A 174 -10.87 -12.07 -33.29
N VAL A 175 -10.34 -13.12 -33.95
CA VAL A 175 -9.69 -12.99 -35.27
C VAL A 175 -10.70 -12.57 -36.34
N THR A 176 -11.89 -13.17 -36.36
CA THR A 176 -12.93 -12.81 -37.33
C THR A 176 -13.45 -11.39 -37.12
N ILE A 177 -13.69 -10.96 -35.87
CA ILE A 177 -14.04 -9.57 -35.55
C ILE A 177 -12.93 -8.63 -36.02
N SER A 178 -11.67 -8.96 -35.74
CA SER A 178 -10.52 -8.14 -36.16
C SER A 178 -10.43 -8.02 -37.68
N VAL A 179 -10.63 -9.11 -38.43
CA VAL A 179 -10.64 -9.10 -39.90
C VAL A 179 -11.84 -8.31 -40.47
N VAL A 180 -13.03 -8.42 -39.86
CA VAL A 180 -14.21 -7.63 -40.26
C VAL A 180 -13.99 -6.14 -40.00
N VAL A 181 -13.41 -5.77 -38.85
CA VAL A 181 -13.05 -4.38 -38.53
C VAL A 181 -12.04 -3.83 -39.53
N ILE A 182 -11.00 -4.60 -39.86
CA ILE A 182 -9.98 -4.21 -40.85
C ILE A 182 -10.58 -4.04 -42.25
N ARG A 183 -11.51 -4.93 -42.67
CA ARG A 183 -12.19 -4.82 -43.97
C ARG A 183 -13.19 -3.67 -44.06
N LYS A 184 -13.76 -3.21 -42.95
CA LYS A 184 -14.64 -2.02 -42.91
C LYS A 184 -13.88 -0.69 -42.94
N TRP A 185 -12.57 -0.72 -42.71
CA TRP A 185 -11.68 0.45 -42.67
C TRP A 185 -10.85 0.65 -43.95
N LYS A 186 -11.07 -0.20 -44.97
CA LYS A 186 -10.60 -0.02 -46.35
C LYS A 186 -11.78 0.32 -47.25
#